data_AF-A0A329KL51-F1
#
_entry.id   AF-A0A329KL51-F1
#
_cell.length_a   1.000
_cell.length_b   1.000
_cell.length_c   1.000
_cell.angle_alpha   90.00
_cell.angle_beta   90.00
_cell.angle_gamma   90.00
#
_symmetry.space_group_name_H-M   'P 1'
#
loop_
_entity.id
_entity.type
_entity.pdbx_description
1 polymer ?
#
loop_
_entity_poly.entity_id
_entity_poly.type
_entity_poly.pdbx_seq_one_letter_code
_entity_poly.pdbx_strand_id
1 'polypeptide(L)'
;MRNIKLLWGLVGCLGAAVLVLGLMVARDGMAGSDEVAPPDPAAGERVVARVGSKEFKLGILEQQLLQKYGAELLSQLLDQEVLRLEAEEQKIKISREELDAELTRMSQGYDSEEQFYDSMKSQLGMSKEDIREDVYYKLILEKIATAAVVVSDQEINQYIKEHPEEFAVSSQLRIQKIVSQTEEQAKRTLELALSGKDFGLLAKERSLDTSTASDGGDLGWLEDNDPFVPQELLKAACKMKVGDISGPIKTAEGYTVIKLRDKKEVSKGTPEEIKANVHRILALQKAPPFADITQMLRAKYKTVIEDSELAL
;
A
#
# COMPACT_ATOMS: atom_id res chain seq x y z
N MET A 1 -45.32 50.46 31.02
CA MET A 1 -44.98 49.27 31.84
C MET A 1 -45.49 47.94 31.29
N ARG A 2 -46.58 47.88 30.50
CA ARG A 2 -47.16 46.61 30.00
C ARG A 2 -46.32 45.90 28.93
N ASN A 3 -45.57 46.64 28.10
CA ASN A 3 -44.77 46.07 26.99
C ASN A 3 -43.39 45.55 27.44
N ILE A 4 -42.85 46.01 28.57
CA ILE A 4 -41.59 45.50 29.12
C ILE A 4 -41.78 44.09 29.69
N LYS A 5 -42.92 43.81 30.35
CA LYS A 5 -43.22 42.45 30.85
C LYS A 5 -43.41 41.43 29.73
N LEU A 6 -43.95 41.85 28.58
CA LEU A 6 -44.04 41.03 27.36
C LEU A 6 -42.67 40.80 26.71
N LEU A 7 -41.77 41.79 26.73
CA LEU A 7 -40.40 41.67 26.21
C LEU A 7 -39.57 40.68 27.04
N TRP A 8 -39.64 40.75 28.38
CA TRP A 8 -38.95 39.80 29.26
C TRP A 8 -39.54 38.39 29.19
N GLY A 9 -40.86 38.26 28.97
CA GLY A 9 -41.50 36.96 28.71
C GLY A 9 -41.02 36.31 27.40
N LEU A 10 -40.86 37.10 26.33
CA LEU A 10 -40.33 36.62 25.05
C LEU A 10 -38.84 36.26 25.13
N VAL A 11 -38.03 37.03 25.88
CA VAL A 11 -36.61 36.73 26.13
C VAL A 11 -36.46 35.46 26.97
N GLY A 12 -37.34 35.23 27.95
CA GLY A 12 -37.38 33.97 28.72
C GLY A 12 -37.76 32.75 27.88
N CYS A 13 -38.74 32.88 26.98
CA CYS A 13 -39.12 31.80 26.05
C CYS A 13 -38.05 31.52 24.98
N LEU A 14 -37.35 32.54 24.48
CA LEU A 14 -36.20 32.36 23.57
C LEU A 14 -35.01 31.69 24.28
N GLY A 15 -34.74 32.06 25.53
CA GLY A 15 -33.70 31.40 26.34
C GLY A 15 -34.00 29.93 26.61
N ALA A 16 -35.26 29.58 26.88
CA ALA A 16 -35.69 28.18 27.06
C ALA A 16 -35.63 27.39 25.74
N ALA A 17 -35.99 27.99 24.61
CA ALA A 17 -35.90 27.35 23.30
C ALA A 17 -34.44 27.11 22.87
N VAL A 18 -33.51 28.03 23.17
CA VAL A 18 -32.06 27.87 22.92
C VAL A 18 -31.44 26.82 23.84
N LEU A 19 -31.93 26.66 25.08
CA LEU A 19 -31.51 25.58 25.98
C LEU A 19 -32.02 24.21 25.54
N VAL A 20 -33.25 24.11 25.03
CA VAL A 20 -33.81 22.85 24.52
C VAL A 20 -33.19 22.47 23.16
N LEU A 21 -32.93 23.44 22.27
CA LEU A 21 -32.16 23.22 21.04
C LEU A 21 -30.68 22.92 21.34
N GLY A 22 -30.09 23.53 22.37
CA GLY A 22 -28.75 23.20 22.85
C GLY A 22 -28.65 21.80 23.44
N LEU A 23 -29.69 21.33 24.15
CA LEU A 23 -29.78 19.95 24.65
C LEU A 23 -30.11 18.94 23.55
N MET A 24 -30.81 19.33 22.48
CA MET A 24 -31.03 18.47 21.30
C MET A 24 -29.81 18.41 20.38
N VAL A 25 -29.10 19.52 20.18
CA VAL A 25 -27.81 19.55 19.47
C VAL A 25 -26.70 18.87 20.29
N ALA A 26 -26.75 18.90 21.62
CA ALA A 26 -25.88 18.07 22.46
C ALA A 26 -26.25 16.57 22.41
N ARG A 27 -27.49 16.23 22.04
CA ARG A 27 -27.96 14.83 21.91
C ARG A 27 -27.71 14.25 20.52
N ASP A 28 -27.77 15.07 19.46
CA ASP A 28 -27.52 14.65 18.08
C ASP A 28 -26.11 15.03 17.55
N GLY A 29 -25.39 15.93 18.23
CA GLY A 29 -24.04 16.38 17.90
C GLY A 29 -22.90 15.68 18.66
N MET A 30 -23.23 14.70 19.51
CA MET A 30 -22.27 13.75 20.08
C MET A 30 -22.42 12.36 19.44
N ALA A 31 -22.54 12.35 18.11
CA ALA A 31 -22.28 11.17 17.29
C ALA A 31 -21.05 11.51 16.44
N GLY A 32 -19.86 11.23 16.96
CA GLY A 32 -18.61 11.58 16.28
C GLY A 32 -17.36 11.75 17.15
N SER A 33 -17.42 11.41 18.44
CA SER A 33 -16.25 10.87 19.12
C SER A 33 -16.49 9.38 19.24
N ASP A 34 -15.80 8.58 18.43
CA ASP A 34 -15.61 7.15 18.71
C ASP A 34 -14.75 7.05 19.98
N GLU A 35 -15.33 7.46 21.11
CA GLU A 35 -14.90 6.99 22.41
C GLU A 35 -15.35 5.53 22.43
N VAL A 36 -14.43 4.64 22.06
CA VAL A 36 -14.64 3.20 22.10
C VAL A 36 -15.16 2.89 23.50
N ALA A 37 -16.43 2.52 23.60
CA ALA A 37 -17.04 2.15 24.86
C ALA A 37 -16.15 1.10 25.54
N PRO A 38 -15.90 1.18 26.86
CA PRO A 38 -15.08 0.19 27.55
C PRO A 38 -15.61 -1.20 27.21
N PRO A 39 -14.73 -2.18 26.91
CA PRO A 39 -15.16 -3.49 26.45
C PRO A 39 -16.16 -4.06 27.45
N ASP A 40 -17.36 -4.38 26.97
CA ASP A 40 -18.39 -5.01 27.78
C ASP A 40 -17.78 -6.30 28.38
N PRO A 41 -17.67 -6.45 29.70
CA PRO A 41 -17.09 -7.66 30.30
C PRO A 41 -17.85 -8.94 29.92
N ALA A 42 -19.10 -8.83 29.44
CA ALA A 42 -19.84 -9.94 28.85
C ALA A 42 -19.40 -10.29 27.41
N ALA A 43 -18.71 -9.40 26.70
CA ALA A 43 -18.20 -9.64 25.35
C ALA A 43 -17.13 -10.74 25.32
N GLY A 44 -16.30 -10.84 26.37
CA GLY A 44 -15.30 -11.90 26.50
C GLY A 44 -15.91 -13.30 26.58
N GLU A 45 -17.13 -13.41 27.13
CA GLU A 45 -17.89 -14.66 27.26
C GLU A 45 -18.63 -15.04 25.97
N ARG A 46 -18.70 -14.14 24.98
CA ARG A 46 -19.37 -14.37 23.69
C ARG A 46 -18.72 -15.53 22.95
N VAL A 47 -19.52 -16.55 22.63
CA VAL A 47 -19.08 -17.69 21.81
C VAL A 47 -18.93 -17.23 20.35
N VAL A 48 -17.70 -17.30 19.83
CA VAL A 48 -17.37 -16.93 18.44
C VAL A 48 -17.31 -18.14 17.51
N ALA A 49 -17.06 -19.34 18.04
CA ALA A 49 -17.08 -20.57 17.26
C ALA A 49 -17.41 -21.80 18.12
N ARG A 50 -17.89 -22.87 17.48
CA ARG A 50 -18.13 -24.18 18.11
C ARG A 50 -17.57 -25.31 17.25
N VAL A 51 -16.95 -26.30 17.90
CA VAL A 51 -16.54 -27.57 17.26
C VAL A 51 -17.10 -28.71 18.12
N GLY A 52 -18.17 -29.35 17.64
CA GLY A 52 -18.96 -30.28 18.45
C GLY A 52 -19.55 -29.59 19.68
N SER A 53 -19.22 -30.08 20.87
CA SER A 53 -19.63 -29.47 22.15
C SER A 53 -18.62 -28.43 22.69
N LYS A 54 -17.46 -28.26 22.06
CA LYS A 54 -16.45 -27.29 22.50
C LYS A 54 -16.79 -25.90 21.97
N GLU A 55 -16.86 -24.93 22.88
CA GLU A 55 -17.06 -23.52 22.57
C GLU A 55 -15.73 -22.77 22.59
N PHE A 56 -15.59 -21.82 21.67
CA PHE A 56 -14.49 -20.87 21.62
C PHE A 56 -15.06 -19.49 21.90
N LYS A 57 -14.59 -18.87 22.97
CA LYS A 57 -15.04 -17.56 23.43
C LYS A 57 -14.13 -16.45 22.91
N LEU A 58 -14.71 -15.27 22.71
CA LEU A 58 -13.98 -14.09 22.23
C LEU A 58 -12.79 -13.74 23.12
N GLY A 59 -12.95 -13.76 24.44
CA GLY A 59 -11.89 -13.36 25.37
C GLY A 59 -10.63 -14.25 25.28
N ILE A 60 -10.80 -15.55 25.00
CA ILE A 60 -9.65 -16.45 24.78
C ILE A 60 -8.90 -16.07 23.49
N LEU A 61 -9.64 -15.72 22.44
CA LEU A 61 -9.05 -15.27 21.19
C LEU A 61 -8.34 -13.93 21.36
N GLU A 62 -8.97 -12.95 22.00
CA GLU A 62 -8.38 -11.63 22.30
C GLU A 62 -7.11 -11.76 23.12
N GLN A 63 -7.12 -12.59 24.18
CA GLN A 63 -5.93 -12.84 24.99
C GLN A 63 -4.78 -13.43 24.17
N GLN A 64 -5.06 -14.39 23.28
CA GLN A 64 -4.04 -14.98 22.41
C GLN A 64 -3.50 -13.97 21.39
N LEU A 65 -4.36 -13.10 20.86
CA LEU A 65 -3.95 -12.02 19.96
C LEU A 65 -3.08 -11.00 20.69
N LEU A 66 -3.47 -10.59 21.89
CA LEU A 66 -2.70 -9.66 22.71
C LEU A 66 -1.33 -10.26 23.07
N GLN A 67 -1.28 -11.53 23.47
CA GLN A 67 -0.03 -12.21 23.77
C GLN A 67 0.89 -12.32 22.55
N LYS A 68 0.33 -12.53 21.36
CA LYS A 68 1.12 -12.79 20.15
C LYS A 68 1.53 -11.51 19.40
N TYR A 69 0.68 -10.50 19.39
CA TYR A 69 0.82 -9.29 18.55
C TYR A 69 0.60 -7.97 19.31
N GLY A 70 0.17 -8.02 20.57
CA GLY A 70 -0.24 -6.83 21.33
C GLY A 70 0.88 -5.81 21.50
N ALA A 71 2.09 -6.28 21.87
CA ALA A 71 3.23 -5.39 22.08
C ALA A 71 3.70 -4.70 20.78
N GLU A 72 3.71 -5.43 19.66
CA GLU A 72 4.07 -4.90 18.34
C GLU A 72 3.03 -3.88 17.85
N LEU A 73 1.74 -4.22 17.93
CA LEU A 73 0.67 -3.30 17.56
C LEU A 73 0.65 -2.06 18.45
N LEU A 74 0.80 -2.21 19.77
CA LEU A 74 0.90 -1.07 20.68
C LEU A 74 2.09 -0.17 20.31
N SER A 75 3.24 -0.77 20.01
CA SER A 75 4.41 -0.02 19.56
C SER A 75 4.12 0.78 18.29
N GLN A 76 3.48 0.18 17.28
CA GLN A 76 3.09 0.90 16.07
C GLN A 76 2.13 2.07 16.36
N LEU A 77 1.12 1.86 17.19
CA LEU A 77 0.16 2.91 17.56
C LEU A 77 0.84 4.07 18.31
N LEU A 78 1.79 3.76 19.19
CA LEU A 78 2.58 4.78 19.89
C LEU A 78 3.46 5.57 18.93
N ASP A 79 4.08 4.92 17.93
CA ASP A 79 4.86 5.60 16.90
C ASP A 79 4.00 6.54 16.06
N GLN A 80 2.82 6.08 15.62
CA GLN A 80 1.86 6.91 14.89
C GLN A 80 1.44 8.14 15.72
N GLU A 81 1.15 7.96 17.01
CA GLU A 81 0.72 9.06 17.86
C GLU A 81 1.82 10.10 18.10
N VAL A 82 3.07 9.69 18.35
CA VAL A 82 4.18 10.65 18.51
C VAL A 82 4.50 11.37 17.19
N LEU A 83 4.32 10.71 16.05
CA LEU A 83 4.43 11.34 14.73
C LEU A 83 3.31 12.36 14.51
N ARG A 84 2.06 12.05 14.91
CA ARG A 84 0.93 12.97 14.85
C ARG A 84 1.20 14.24 15.66
N LEU A 85 1.63 14.05 16.91
CA LEU A 85 1.98 15.17 17.81
C LEU A 85 3.12 16.02 17.23
N GLU A 86 4.16 15.40 16.70
CA GLU A 86 5.28 16.12 16.09
C GLU A 86 4.87 16.89 14.83
N ALA A 87 4.04 16.28 13.99
CA ALA A 87 3.52 16.95 12.81
C ALA A 87 2.68 18.17 13.18
N GLU A 88 1.87 18.11 14.24
CA GLU A 88 1.12 19.25 14.75
C GLU A 88 2.03 20.36 15.29
N GLU A 89 3.04 20.01 16.09
CA GLU A 89 3.99 20.97 16.66
C GLU A 89 4.80 21.70 15.57
N GLN A 90 5.32 20.94 14.60
CA GLN A 90 6.09 21.48 13.47
C GLN A 90 5.20 22.02 12.34
N LYS A 91 3.87 21.91 12.46
CA LYS A 91 2.88 22.28 11.42
C LYS A 91 3.13 21.59 10.09
N ILE A 92 3.67 20.37 10.13
CA ILE A 92 3.82 19.51 8.97
C ILE A 92 2.43 19.09 8.51
N LYS A 93 2.17 19.25 7.22
CA LYS A 93 0.95 18.79 6.57
C LYS A 93 1.30 17.91 5.39
N ILE A 94 0.53 16.84 5.22
CA ILE A 94 0.52 16.02 4.01
C ILE A 94 -0.72 16.45 3.22
N SER A 95 -0.48 17.00 2.04
CA SER A 95 -1.55 17.35 1.11
C SER A 95 -2.19 16.08 0.51
N ARG A 96 -3.41 16.23 -0.01
CA ARG A 96 -4.09 15.12 -0.69
C ARG A 96 -3.29 14.67 -1.92
N GLU A 97 -2.71 15.64 -2.62
CA GLU A 97 -1.91 15.44 -3.82
C GLU A 97 -0.64 14.64 -3.51
N GLU A 98 0.06 14.94 -2.40
CA GLU A 98 1.23 14.17 -1.97
C GLU A 98 0.87 12.72 -1.62
N LEU A 99 -0.24 12.53 -0.90
CA LEU A 99 -0.72 11.20 -0.51
C LEU A 99 -1.12 10.37 -1.74
N ASP A 100 -1.91 10.95 -2.63
CA ASP A 100 -2.39 10.26 -3.84
C ASP A 100 -1.24 9.99 -4.82
N ALA A 101 -0.21 10.85 -4.88
CA ALA A 101 1.00 10.61 -5.67
C ALA A 101 1.83 9.43 -5.13
N GLU A 102 1.97 9.29 -3.82
CA GLU A 102 2.68 8.16 -3.21
C GLU A 102 1.90 6.85 -3.38
N LEU A 103 0.57 6.86 -3.23
CA LEU A 103 -0.28 5.69 -3.52
C LEU A 103 -0.21 5.28 -4.99
N THR A 104 -0.25 6.25 -5.89
CA THR A 104 -0.05 6.00 -7.33
C THR A 104 1.29 5.33 -7.57
N ARG A 105 2.37 5.83 -6.94
CA ARG A 105 3.70 5.22 -7.04
C ARG A 105 3.72 3.79 -6.49
N MET A 106 3.10 3.53 -5.34
CA MET A 106 3.04 2.18 -4.75
C MET A 106 2.22 1.20 -5.61
N SER A 107 1.24 1.70 -6.35
CA SER A 107 0.45 0.90 -7.29
C SER A 107 1.17 0.62 -8.62
N GLN A 108 2.36 1.19 -8.85
CA GLN A 108 3.14 0.90 -10.05
C GLN A 108 3.53 -0.59 -10.10
N GLY A 109 3.18 -1.25 -11.21
CA GLY A 109 3.33 -2.70 -11.39
C GLY A 109 2.00 -3.46 -11.35
N TYR A 110 0.93 -2.84 -10.83
CA TYR A 110 -0.43 -3.36 -10.89
C TYR A 110 -1.17 -2.82 -12.12
N ASP A 111 -2.24 -3.50 -12.53
CA ASP A 111 -3.10 -3.09 -13.64
C ASP A 111 -3.96 -1.88 -13.29
N SER A 112 -4.32 -1.72 -12.01
CA SER A 112 -5.07 -0.59 -11.48
C SER A 112 -4.83 -0.41 -9.97
N GLU A 113 -5.16 0.77 -9.46
CA GLU A 113 -5.14 1.05 -8.01
C GLU A 113 -6.11 0.11 -7.25
N GLU A 114 -7.23 -0.25 -7.87
CA GLU A 114 -8.19 -1.21 -7.30
C GLU A 114 -7.57 -2.60 -7.12
N GLN A 115 -6.88 -3.10 -8.14
CA GLN A 115 -6.18 -4.38 -8.07
C GLN A 115 -5.05 -4.35 -7.01
N PHE A 116 -4.35 -3.23 -6.89
CA PHE A 116 -3.37 -3.02 -5.83
C PHE A 116 -4.01 -3.20 -4.44
N TYR A 117 -5.14 -2.55 -4.16
CA TYR A 117 -5.84 -2.71 -2.88
C TYR A 117 -6.39 -4.12 -2.66
N ASP A 118 -6.95 -4.76 -3.69
CA ASP A 118 -7.41 -6.14 -3.59
C ASP A 118 -6.27 -7.12 -3.27
N SER A 119 -5.08 -6.88 -3.85
CA SER A 119 -3.87 -7.64 -3.53
C SER A 119 -3.44 -7.44 -2.09
N MET A 120 -3.39 -6.19 -1.61
CA MET A 120 -3.00 -5.90 -0.22
C MET A 120 -4.00 -6.49 0.79
N LYS A 121 -5.29 -6.43 0.48
CA LYS A 121 -6.34 -7.04 1.31
C LYS A 121 -6.24 -8.56 1.37
N SER A 122 -5.98 -9.22 0.24
CA SER A 122 -5.90 -10.68 0.19
C SER A 122 -4.61 -11.23 0.80
N GLN A 123 -3.49 -10.53 0.66
CA GLN A 123 -2.18 -10.98 1.13
C GLN A 123 -1.88 -10.55 2.56
N LEU A 124 -2.21 -9.29 2.90
CA LEU A 124 -1.84 -8.67 4.17
C LEU A 124 -3.06 -8.40 5.07
N GLY A 125 -4.28 -8.58 4.57
CA GLY A 125 -5.50 -8.27 5.32
C GLY A 125 -5.79 -6.77 5.46
N MET A 126 -5.02 -5.92 4.79
CA MET A 126 -5.13 -4.46 4.91
C MET A 126 -6.25 -3.90 4.02
N SER A 127 -7.07 -3.04 4.60
CA SER A 127 -8.04 -2.24 3.86
C SER A 127 -7.38 -1.08 3.12
N LYS A 128 -8.14 -0.43 2.24
CA LYS A 128 -7.69 0.79 1.56
C LYS A 128 -7.40 1.90 2.57
N GLU A 129 -8.21 2.01 3.60
CA GLU A 129 -8.09 2.98 4.67
C GLU A 129 -6.79 2.75 5.47
N ASP A 130 -6.49 1.50 5.84
CA ASP A 130 -5.24 1.14 6.55
C ASP A 130 -4.00 1.55 5.72
N ILE A 131 -4.00 1.25 4.42
CA ILE A 131 -2.90 1.60 3.53
C ILE A 131 -2.75 3.12 3.42
N ARG A 132 -3.86 3.86 3.34
CA ARG A 132 -3.82 5.33 3.28
C ARG A 132 -3.26 5.93 4.58
N GLU A 133 -3.62 5.37 5.73
CA GLU A 133 -3.11 5.79 7.03
C GLU A 133 -1.60 5.50 7.16
N ASP A 134 -1.15 4.30 6.78
CA ASP A 134 0.27 3.95 6.81
C ASP A 134 1.10 4.84 5.89
N VAL A 135 0.62 5.15 4.69
CA VAL A 135 1.29 6.08 3.79
C VAL A 135 1.33 7.50 4.37
N TYR A 136 0.26 7.94 5.03
CA TYR A 136 0.22 9.25 5.68
C TYR A 136 1.30 9.38 6.76
N TYR A 137 1.41 8.41 7.67
CA TYR A 137 2.43 8.43 8.73
C TYR A 137 3.85 8.23 8.19
N LYS A 138 4.03 7.39 7.17
CA LYS A 138 5.30 7.27 6.43
C LYS A 138 5.76 8.62 5.91
N LEU A 139 4.88 9.38 5.24
CA LEU A 139 5.23 10.68 4.68
C LEU A 139 5.54 11.73 5.76
N ILE A 140 4.85 11.69 6.91
CA ILE A 140 5.19 12.53 8.07
C ILE A 140 6.59 12.21 8.56
N LEU A 141 6.88 10.93 8.79
CA LEU A 141 8.17 10.47 9.27
C LEU A 141 9.31 10.86 8.32
N GLU A 142 9.12 10.70 7.01
CA GLU A 142 10.10 11.14 6.01
C GLU A 142 10.34 12.67 6.07
N LYS A 143 9.29 13.48 6.21
CA LYS A 143 9.43 14.95 6.34
C LYS A 143 10.18 15.33 7.61
N ILE A 144 9.87 14.69 8.74
CA ILE A 144 10.59 14.91 10.01
C ILE A 144 12.07 14.51 9.85
N ALA A 145 12.32 13.32 9.29
CA ALA A 145 13.66 12.76 9.12
C ALA A 145 14.56 13.62 8.22
N THR A 146 13.98 14.24 7.20
CA THR A 146 14.72 15.02 6.20
C THR A 146 14.74 16.52 6.48
N ALA A 147 14.00 17.02 7.47
CA ALA A 147 13.86 18.46 7.73
C ALA A 147 15.19 19.20 7.95
N ALA A 148 16.18 18.54 8.58
CA ALA A 148 17.51 19.11 8.84
C ALA A 148 18.57 18.67 7.82
N VAL A 149 18.22 17.83 6.84
CA VAL A 149 19.15 17.29 5.86
C VAL A 149 19.30 18.27 4.71
N VAL A 150 20.54 18.64 4.39
CA VAL A 150 20.85 19.48 3.24
C VAL A 150 21.42 18.61 2.11
N VAL A 151 20.81 18.69 0.93
CA VAL A 151 21.28 18.07 -0.31
C VAL A 151 21.56 19.17 -1.33
N SER A 152 22.78 19.21 -1.84
CA SER A 152 23.18 20.22 -2.83
C SER A 152 22.79 19.82 -4.26
N ASP A 153 22.59 20.81 -5.13
CA ASP A 153 22.38 20.58 -6.56
C ASP A 153 23.51 19.79 -7.21
N GLN A 154 24.75 19.97 -6.71
CA GLN A 154 25.90 19.22 -7.21
C GLN A 154 25.74 17.73 -6.94
N GLU A 155 25.29 17.35 -5.75
CA GLU A 155 25.05 15.94 -5.40
C GLU A 155 23.91 15.34 -6.22
N ILE A 156 22.82 16.11 -6.42
CA ILE A 156 21.69 15.67 -7.26
C ILE A 156 22.15 15.42 -8.69
N ASN A 157 22.86 16.37 -9.29
CA ASN A 157 23.33 16.24 -10.67
C ASN A 157 24.38 15.13 -10.82
N GLN A 158 25.23 14.93 -9.81
CA GLN A 158 26.20 13.83 -9.80
C GLN A 158 25.48 12.48 -9.75
N TYR A 159 24.48 12.31 -8.87
CA TYR A 159 23.69 11.09 -8.78
C TYR A 159 23.00 10.77 -10.13
N ILE A 160 22.31 11.75 -10.73
CA ILE A 160 21.65 11.55 -12.04
C ILE A 160 22.65 11.12 -13.12
N LYS A 161 23.87 11.67 -13.08
CA LYS A 161 24.93 11.36 -14.05
C LYS A 161 25.53 9.97 -13.84
N GLU A 162 25.64 9.53 -12.59
CA GLU A 162 26.19 8.22 -12.23
C GLU A 162 25.17 7.08 -12.41
N HIS A 163 23.87 7.40 -12.38
CA HIS A 163 22.76 6.45 -12.46
C HIS A 163 21.78 6.74 -13.63
N PRO A 164 22.25 6.93 -14.88
CA PRO A 164 21.39 7.32 -16.00
C PRO A 164 20.28 6.30 -16.29
N GLU A 165 20.51 5.01 -16.02
CA GLU A 165 19.55 3.92 -16.19
C GLU A 165 18.34 4.03 -15.26
N GLU A 166 18.47 4.62 -14.07
CA GLU A 166 17.36 4.81 -13.12
C GLU A 166 16.34 5.83 -13.64
N PHE A 167 16.78 6.73 -14.54
CA PHE A 167 16.01 7.86 -15.05
C PHE A 167 15.70 7.76 -16.55
N ALA A 168 16.27 6.77 -17.23
CA ALA A 168 15.97 6.49 -18.62
C ALA A 168 14.51 6.07 -18.78
N VAL A 169 13.90 6.44 -19.91
CA VAL A 169 12.60 5.89 -20.32
C VAL A 169 12.77 4.38 -20.43
N SER A 170 12.02 3.63 -19.61
CA SER A 170 12.05 2.17 -19.67
C SER A 170 10.90 1.65 -20.53
N SER A 171 11.12 0.53 -21.21
CA SER A 171 10.04 -0.19 -21.88
C SER A 171 9.48 -1.24 -20.93
N GLN A 172 8.18 -1.18 -20.67
CA GLN A 172 7.47 -2.26 -19.98
C GLN A 172 6.76 -3.16 -20.99
N LEU A 173 6.86 -4.47 -20.76
CA LEU A 173 6.29 -5.52 -21.59
C LEU A 173 5.30 -6.33 -20.75
N ARG A 174 4.13 -6.66 -21.31
CA ARG A 174 3.22 -7.64 -20.73
C ARG A 174 3.24 -8.91 -21.56
N ILE A 175 3.80 -9.98 -21.01
CA ILE A 175 4.09 -11.21 -21.74
C ILE A 175 3.31 -12.37 -21.12
N GLN A 176 2.71 -13.21 -21.97
CA GLN A 176 2.26 -14.54 -21.55
C GLN A 176 3.30 -15.59 -21.95
N LYS A 177 3.54 -16.60 -21.10
CA LYS A 177 4.44 -17.72 -21.41
C LYS A 177 3.76 -19.09 -21.27
N ILE A 178 4.20 -20.04 -22.09
CA ILE A 178 3.88 -21.47 -21.98
C ILE A 178 5.19 -22.25 -22.00
N VAL A 179 5.50 -22.93 -20.91
CA VAL A 179 6.73 -23.71 -20.77
C VAL A 179 6.45 -25.17 -21.13
N SER A 180 7.31 -25.80 -21.92
CA SER A 180 7.24 -27.21 -22.32
C SER A 180 8.57 -27.91 -22.09
N GLN A 181 8.55 -29.23 -21.87
CA GLN A 181 9.76 -30.00 -21.62
C GLN A 181 10.63 -30.13 -22.87
N THR A 182 10.01 -30.37 -24.02
CA THR A 182 10.70 -30.61 -25.31
C THR A 182 10.34 -29.58 -26.36
N GLU A 183 11.22 -29.42 -27.36
CA GLU A 183 11.02 -28.48 -28.46
C GLU A 183 9.79 -28.85 -29.29
N GLU A 184 9.55 -30.14 -29.51
CA GLU A 184 8.39 -30.65 -30.26
C GLU A 184 7.07 -30.31 -29.56
N GLN A 185 7.03 -30.39 -28.23
CA GLN A 185 5.85 -29.99 -27.46
C GLN A 185 5.58 -28.50 -27.60
N ALA A 186 6.62 -27.68 -27.52
CA ALA A 186 6.53 -26.24 -27.71
C ALA A 186 6.10 -25.87 -29.14
N LYS A 187 6.63 -26.55 -30.18
CA LYS A 187 6.22 -26.36 -31.58
C LYS A 187 4.73 -26.63 -31.78
N ARG A 188 4.21 -27.72 -31.22
CA ARG A 188 2.77 -28.02 -31.25
C ARG A 188 1.94 -26.94 -30.55
N THR A 189 2.40 -26.45 -29.40
CA THR A 189 1.73 -25.36 -28.69
C THR A 189 1.72 -24.08 -29.54
N LEU A 190 2.83 -23.74 -30.19
CA LEU A 190 2.94 -22.59 -31.09
C LEU A 190 1.97 -22.73 -32.29
N GLU A 191 1.92 -23.88 -32.95
CA GLU A 191 0.99 -24.14 -34.06
C GLU A 191 -0.46 -23.94 -33.64
N LEU A 192 -0.85 -24.46 -32.47
CA LEU A 192 -2.19 -24.28 -31.91
C LEU A 192 -2.49 -22.80 -31.63
N ALA A 193 -1.54 -22.09 -31.04
CA ALA A 193 -1.70 -20.67 -30.74
C ALA A 193 -1.83 -19.82 -32.02
N LEU A 194 -0.99 -20.09 -33.04
CA LEU A 194 -1.05 -19.42 -34.34
C LEU A 194 -2.32 -19.76 -35.13
N SER A 195 -2.94 -20.92 -34.88
CA SER A 195 -4.25 -21.27 -35.45
C SER A 195 -5.43 -20.51 -34.82
N GLY A 196 -5.15 -19.64 -33.85
CA GLY A 196 -6.15 -18.79 -33.19
C GLY A 196 -6.75 -19.38 -31.92
N LYS A 197 -6.20 -20.48 -31.38
CA LYS A 197 -6.59 -20.94 -30.04
C LYS A 197 -6.18 -19.90 -28.99
N ASP A 198 -7.02 -19.75 -27.97
CA ASP A 198 -6.74 -18.82 -26.88
C ASP A 198 -5.44 -19.21 -26.13
N PHE A 199 -4.52 -18.26 -26.03
CA PHE A 199 -3.21 -18.49 -25.44
C PHE A 199 -3.31 -18.80 -23.95
N GLY A 200 -4.23 -18.14 -23.23
CA GLY A 200 -4.43 -18.36 -21.80
C GLY A 200 -4.97 -19.75 -21.49
N LEU A 201 -5.91 -20.25 -22.31
CA LEU A 201 -6.37 -21.63 -22.21
C LEU A 201 -5.25 -22.64 -22.49
N LEU A 202 -4.45 -22.39 -23.54
CA LEU A 202 -3.29 -23.25 -23.83
C LEU A 202 -2.27 -23.24 -22.68
N ALA A 203 -2.07 -22.11 -22.01
CA ALA A 203 -1.19 -22.02 -20.85
C ALA A 203 -1.72 -22.88 -19.68
N LYS A 204 -3.01 -22.79 -19.37
CA LYS A 204 -3.67 -23.61 -18.33
C LYS A 204 -3.58 -25.11 -18.62
N GLU A 205 -3.73 -25.49 -19.88
CA GLU A 205 -3.77 -26.89 -20.30
C GLU A 205 -2.38 -27.54 -20.47
N ARG A 206 -1.37 -26.76 -20.85
CA ARG A 206 -0.11 -27.30 -21.41
C ARG A 206 1.16 -26.78 -20.76
N SER A 207 1.11 -25.67 -20.02
CA SER A 207 2.32 -25.10 -19.42
C SER A 207 2.80 -25.93 -18.25
N LEU A 208 4.11 -26.19 -18.19
CA LEU A 208 4.76 -26.75 -17.01
C LEU A 208 5.03 -25.69 -15.92
N ASP A 209 4.85 -24.41 -16.22
CA ASP A 209 4.99 -23.35 -15.24
C ASP A 209 3.73 -23.22 -14.39
N THR A 210 3.75 -23.84 -13.22
CA THR A 210 2.64 -23.82 -12.27
C THR A 210 2.37 -22.44 -11.67
N SER A 211 3.32 -21.51 -11.74
CA SER A 211 3.17 -20.18 -11.13
C SER A 211 2.27 -19.25 -11.94
N THR A 212 2.29 -19.38 -13.27
CA THR A 212 1.52 -18.50 -14.17
C THR A 212 0.43 -19.25 -14.95
N ALA A 213 0.49 -20.58 -15.04
CA ALA A 213 -0.46 -21.38 -15.84
C ALA A 213 -1.92 -21.08 -15.49
N SER A 214 -2.27 -21.04 -14.19
CA SER A 214 -3.64 -20.76 -13.72
C SER A 214 -4.17 -19.41 -14.20
N ASP A 215 -3.28 -18.45 -14.35
CA ASP A 215 -3.56 -17.07 -14.78
C ASP A 215 -3.31 -16.87 -16.29
N GLY A 216 -3.35 -17.97 -17.04
CA GLY A 216 -3.21 -17.93 -18.49
C GLY A 216 -1.78 -17.63 -18.97
N GLY A 217 -0.79 -17.93 -18.14
CA GLY A 217 0.63 -17.71 -18.42
C GLY A 217 1.07 -16.25 -18.30
N ASP A 218 0.20 -15.34 -17.81
CA ASP A 218 0.50 -13.91 -17.72
C ASP A 218 1.55 -13.63 -16.63
N LEU A 219 2.63 -12.95 -17.00
CA LEU A 219 3.71 -12.54 -16.10
C LEU A 219 3.47 -11.15 -15.50
N GLY A 220 2.39 -10.46 -15.89
CA GLY A 220 2.18 -9.06 -15.54
C GLY A 220 3.08 -8.12 -16.33
N TRP A 221 3.23 -6.88 -15.83
CA TRP A 221 4.10 -5.87 -16.42
C TRP A 221 5.55 -6.09 -15.97
N LEU A 222 6.45 -6.25 -16.94
CA LEU A 222 7.86 -6.52 -16.74
C LEU A 222 8.70 -5.39 -17.34
N GLU A 223 9.81 -5.03 -16.69
CA GLU A 223 10.84 -4.21 -17.35
C GLU A 223 11.58 -5.05 -18.41
N ASP A 224 12.09 -4.42 -19.47
CA ASP A 224 12.80 -5.09 -20.55
C ASP A 224 14.14 -5.74 -20.14
N ASN A 225 14.58 -5.47 -18.92
CA ASN A 225 15.75 -6.01 -18.25
C ASN A 225 15.43 -6.75 -16.93
N ASP A 226 14.17 -7.15 -16.71
CA ASP A 226 13.74 -7.81 -15.47
C ASP A 226 14.62 -9.04 -15.13
N PRO A 227 15.25 -9.08 -13.94
CA PRO A 227 16.20 -10.13 -13.58
C PRO A 227 15.54 -11.49 -13.27
N PHE A 228 14.23 -11.53 -13.07
CA PHE A 228 13.49 -12.75 -12.74
C PHE A 228 12.95 -13.48 -13.98
N VAL A 229 13.12 -12.88 -15.17
CA VAL A 229 12.68 -13.46 -16.44
C VAL A 229 13.88 -13.83 -17.30
N PRO A 230 13.93 -15.04 -17.90
CA PRO A 230 15.04 -15.42 -18.77
C PRO A 230 15.25 -14.40 -19.90
N GLN A 231 16.49 -13.91 -20.03
CA GLN A 231 16.82 -12.79 -20.90
C GLN A 231 16.53 -13.08 -22.39
N GLU A 232 16.57 -14.35 -22.79
CA GLU A 232 16.21 -14.80 -24.14
C GLU A 232 14.74 -14.50 -24.47
N LEU A 233 13.85 -14.59 -23.48
CA LEU A 233 12.43 -14.26 -23.63
C LEU A 233 12.22 -12.76 -23.77
N LEU A 234 12.85 -11.95 -22.91
CA LEU A 234 12.77 -10.50 -22.96
C LEU A 234 13.34 -9.95 -24.28
N LYS A 235 14.49 -10.46 -24.73
CA LYS A 235 15.11 -10.10 -26.03
C LYS A 235 14.21 -10.42 -27.22
N ALA A 236 13.47 -11.53 -27.17
CA ALA A 236 12.50 -11.87 -28.20
C ALA A 236 11.29 -10.93 -28.14
N ALA A 237 10.71 -10.74 -26.95
CA ALA A 237 9.55 -9.88 -26.73
C ALA A 237 9.81 -8.41 -27.12
N CYS A 238 11.00 -7.88 -26.86
CA CYS A 238 11.37 -6.50 -27.24
C CYS A 238 11.20 -6.23 -28.74
N LYS A 239 11.40 -7.26 -29.57
CA LYS A 239 11.34 -7.19 -31.05
C LYS A 239 9.95 -7.48 -31.62
N MET A 240 9.03 -7.94 -30.77
CA MET A 240 7.67 -8.31 -31.15
C MET A 240 6.75 -7.08 -31.19
N LYS A 241 5.69 -7.18 -31.99
CA LYS A 241 4.54 -6.27 -31.94
C LYS A 241 3.50 -6.83 -30.97
N VAL A 242 2.68 -5.94 -30.41
CA VAL A 242 1.56 -6.34 -29.56
C VAL A 242 0.66 -7.31 -30.32
N GLY A 243 0.37 -8.46 -29.71
CA GLY A 243 -0.39 -9.56 -30.29
C GLY A 243 0.47 -10.69 -30.89
N ASP A 244 1.75 -10.45 -31.18
CA ASP A 244 2.62 -11.46 -31.77
C ASP A 244 2.85 -12.64 -30.83
N ILE A 245 3.12 -13.81 -31.42
CA ILE A 245 3.47 -15.06 -30.73
C ILE A 245 4.83 -15.53 -31.26
N SER A 246 5.73 -15.91 -30.36
CA SER A 246 7.10 -16.32 -30.70
C SER A 246 7.53 -17.56 -29.93
N GLY A 247 8.52 -18.28 -30.48
CA GLY A 247 9.14 -19.48 -29.92
C GLY A 247 9.21 -20.63 -30.92
N PRO A 248 9.58 -21.84 -30.46
CA PRO A 248 10.07 -22.15 -29.12
C PRO A 248 11.40 -21.48 -28.80
N ILE A 249 11.53 -20.90 -27.61
CA ILE A 249 12.77 -20.31 -27.10
C ILE A 249 13.34 -21.24 -26.04
N LYS A 250 14.60 -21.67 -26.18
CA LYS A 250 15.25 -22.51 -25.19
C LYS A 250 15.57 -21.68 -23.93
N THR A 251 15.15 -22.16 -22.77
CA THR A 251 15.47 -21.58 -21.45
C THR A 251 15.97 -22.67 -20.51
N ALA A 252 16.38 -22.29 -19.29
CA ALA A 252 16.69 -23.24 -18.23
C ALA A 252 15.47 -24.08 -17.81
N GLU A 253 14.27 -23.52 -17.91
CA GLU A 253 13.00 -24.19 -17.57
C GLU A 253 12.52 -25.17 -18.64
N GLY A 254 13.09 -25.15 -19.85
CA GLY A 254 12.67 -26.01 -20.95
C GLY A 254 12.66 -25.31 -22.30
N TYR A 255 11.52 -25.36 -22.99
CA TYR A 255 11.24 -24.65 -24.23
C TYR A 255 9.97 -23.83 -24.07
N THR A 256 10.06 -22.52 -24.31
CA THR A 256 8.99 -21.59 -23.99
C THR A 256 8.43 -20.97 -25.26
N VAL A 257 7.10 -20.92 -25.36
CA VAL A 257 6.37 -20.08 -26.33
C VAL A 257 5.88 -18.86 -25.59
N ILE A 258 6.05 -17.67 -26.17
CA ILE A 258 5.62 -16.41 -25.58
C ILE A 258 4.65 -15.67 -26.48
N LYS A 259 3.75 -14.89 -25.88
CA LYS A 259 2.88 -13.93 -26.57
C LYS A 259 3.06 -12.56 -25.95
N LEU A 260 3.27 -11.54 -26.77
CA LEU A 260 3.31 -10.15 -26.29
C LEU A 260 1.88 -9.63 -26.23
N ARG A 261 1.34 -9.42 -25.02
CA ARG A 261 -0.01 -8.88 -24.84
C ARG A 261 -0.05 -7.37 -24.96
N ASP A 262 0.97 -6.70 -24.46
CA ASP A 262 1.04 -5.24 -24.44
C ASP A 262 2.49 -4.75 -24.29
N LYS A 263 2.74 -3.50 -24.69
CA LYS A 263 4.02 -2.83 -24.59
C LYS A 263 3.80 -1.33 -24.40
N LYS A 264 4.43 -0.75 -23.38
CA LYS A 264 4.37 0.69 -23.10
C LYS A 264 5.74 1.25 -22.74
N GLU A 265 5.98 2.49 -23.12
CA GLU A 265 7.09 3.26 -22.58
C GLU A 265 6.67 3.93 -21.28
N VAL A 266 7.53 3.87 -20.28
CA VAL A 266 7.32 4.49 -18.98
C VAL A 266 8.37 5.55 -18.79
N SER A 267 7.95 6.82 -18.91
CA SER A 267 8.78 7.95 -18.52
C SER A 267 8.97 7.93 -17.00
N LYS A 268 10.18 8.21 -16.54
CA LYS A 268 10.51 8.37 -15.11
C LYS A 268 10.19 9.78 -14.58
N GLY A 269 9.50 10.59 -15.39
CA GLY A 269 9.08 11.96 -15.06
C GLY A 269 9.82 13.03 -15.86
N THR A 270 9.41 14.28 -15.64
CA THR A 270 10.09 15.49 -16.10
C THR A 270 11.45 15.65 -15.40
N PRO A 271 12.40 16.43 -15.96
CA PRO A 271 13.66 16.73 -15.31
C PRO A 271 13.49 17.29 -13.88
N GLU A 272 12.45 18.08 -13.65
CA GLU A 272 12.09 18.65 -12.34
C GLU A 272 11.65 17.56 -11.36
N GLU A 273 10.77 16.65 -11.79
CA GLU A 273 10.32 15.51 -10.99
C GLU A 273 11.48 14.55 -10.66
N ILE A 274 12.36 14.28 -11.64
CA ILE A 274 13.55 13.47 -11.44
C ILE A 274 14.45 14.10 -10.38
N LYS A 275 14.73 15.41 -10.47
CA LYS A 275 15.55 16.12 -9.47
C LYS A 275 14.90 16.09 -8.09
N ALA A 276 13.58 16.30 -7.99
CA ALA A 276 12.86 16.24 -6.73
C ALA A 276 12.92 14.82 -6.12
N ASN A 277 12.79 13.78 -6.93
CA ASN A 277 12.91 12.39 -6.50
C ASN A 277 14.33 12.06 -6.01
N VAL A 278 15.36 12.47 -6.75
CA VAL A 278 16.77 12.29 -6.37
C VAL A 278 17.08 13.05 -5.09
N HIS A 279 16.60 14.28 -4.95
CA HIS A 279 16.71 15.02 -3.69
C HIS A 279 16.10 14.22 -2.53
N ARG A 280 14.88 13.68 -2.69
CA ARG A 280 14.24 12.83 -1.67
C ARG A 280 15.07 11.59 -1.34
N ILE A 281 15.57 10.87 -2.35
CA ILE A 281 16.43 9.69 -2.16
C ILE A 281 17.68 10.04 -1.35
N LEU A 282 18.42 11.06 -1.78
CA LEU A 282 19.66 11.49 -1.12
C LEU A 282 19.40 12.02 0.29
N ALA A 283 18.29 12.73 0.49
CA ALA A 283 17.91 13.23 1.81
C ALA A 283 17.61 12.07 2.76
N LEU A 284 16.86 11.06 2.32
CA LEU A 284 16.54 9.87 3.11
C LEU A 284 17.78 9.00 3.40
N GLN A 285 18.71 8.87 2.44
CA GLN A 285 19.98 8.16 2.66
C GLN A 285 20.86 8.80 3.75
N LYS A 286 20.79 10.12 3.88
CA LYS A 286 21.54 10.89 4.89
C LYS A 286 20.78 11.07 6.20
N ALA A 287 19.47 10.79 6.21
CA ALA A 287 18.64 10.97 7.39
C ALA A 287 19.02 9.94 8.48
N PRO A 288 18.79 10.27 9.77
CA PRO A 288 18.90 9.29 10.83
C PRO A 288 17.97 8.10 10.58
N PRO A 289 18.31 6.89 11.08
CA PRO A 289 17.40 5.75 11.05
C PRO A 289 16.04 6.12 11.64
N PHE A 290 14.97 5.67 10.98
CA PHE A 290 13.61 5.96 11.40
C PHE A 290 13.30 5.50 12.83
N ALA A 291 13.86 4.37 13.25
CA ALA A 291 13.73 3.87 14.62
C ALA A 291 14.33 4.85 15.67
N ASP A 292 15.45 5.50 15.34
CA ASP A 292 16.07 6.48 16.25
C ASP A 292 15.21 7.74 16.36
N ILE A 293 14.57 8.15 15.26
CA ILE A 293 13.65 9.28 15.23
C ILE A 293 12.41 8.98 16.08
N THR A 294 11.75 7.85 15.87
CA THR A 294 10.56 7.49 16.65
C THR A 294 10.90 7.31 18.14
N GLN A 295 12.04 6.71 18.47
CA GLN A 295 12.53 6.62 19.85
C GLN A 295 12.75 8.02 20.48
N MET A 296 13.36 8.94 19.74
CA MET A 296 13.58 10.31 20.20
C MET A 296 12.25 11.04 20.43
N LEU A 297 11.27 10.86 19.54
CA LEU A 297 9.94 11.43 19.69
C LEU A 297 9.19 10.83 20.88
N ARG A 298 9.26 9.51 21.09
CA ARG A 298 8.72 8.86 22.30
C ARG A 298 9.31 9.44 23.58
N ALA A 299 10.63 9.70 23.60
CA ALA A 299 11.27 10.36 24.72
C ALA A 299 10.81 11.82 24.89
N LYS A 300 10.69 12.58 23.79
CA LYS A 300 10.20 13.97 23.77
C LYS A 300 8.80 14.08 24.37
N TYR A 301 7.89 13.18 23.97
CA TYR A 301 6.50 13.16 24.43
C TYR A 301 6.28 12.33 25.70
N LYS A 302 7.35 11.82 26.32
CA LYS A 302 7.31 11.05 27.57
C LYS A 302 6.36 9.86 27.48
N THR A 303 6.46 9.09 26.40
CA THR A 303 5.68 7.87 26.21
C THR A 303 5.96 6.88 27.35
N VAL A 304 4.89 6.41 28.00
CA VAL A 304 4.94 5.39 29.06
C VAL A 304 3.99 4.28 28.67
N ILE A 305 4.44 3.04 28.79
CA ILE A 305 3.60 1.85 28.68
C ILE A 305 3.22 1.45 30.11
N GLU A 306 1.95 1.63 30.45
CA GLU A 306 1.43 1.37 31.80
C GLU A 306 1.28 -0.15 32.06
N ASP A 307 1.06 -0.94 31.00
CA ASP A 307 0.94 -2.40 31.09
C ASP A 307 2.30 -3.06 30.83
N SER A 308 2.91 -3.60 31.89
CA SER A 308 4.20 -4.28 31.80
C SER A 308 4.21 -5.51 30.90
N GLU A 309 3.05 -6.13 30.61
CA GLU A 309 2.98 -7.27 29.69
C GLU A 309 3.11 -6.85 28.22
N LEU A 310 2.95 -5.55 27.92
CA LEU A 310 3.03 -4.98 26.58
C LEU A 310 4.28 -4.12 26.36
N ALA A 311 5.17 -4.05 27.35
CA ALA A 311 6.46 -3.38 27.21
C ALA A 311 7.42 -4.24 26.38
N LEU A 312 7.94 -3.68 25.28
CA LEU A 312 9.01 -4.26 24.46
C LEU A 312 10.40 -3.98 25.03
#